data_AF-A0A4U3IIR2-F1
#
_entry.id   AF-A0A4U3IIR2-F1
#
_cell.length_a   1.000
_cell.length_b   1.000
_cell.length_c   1.000
_cell.angle_alpha   90.00
_cell.angle_beta   90.00
_cell.angle_gamma   90.00
#
_symmetry.space_group_name_H-M   'P 1'
#
loop_
_entity.id
_entity.type
_entity.pdbx_description
1 polymer ?
#
loop_
_entity_poly.entity_id
_entity_poly.type
_entity_poly.pdbx_seq_one_letter_code
_entity_poly.pdbx_strand_id
1 'polypeptide(L)'
;MSDFLRHFGHTFATLDKHNLHLLDSLYSDDIVFADPLHEVHGLPELHRYFAQLYSNVNQLSFDFHGFDQTAEGEGYLRWTMNFRHPRLAGGELIRVQGCSHLMWHAKVYRHRDYFDAGALLYEHLPVLGGVISWLKRRMG
;
A
#
# COMPACT_ATOMS: atom_id res chain seq x y z
N MET A 1 22.44 7.17 -3.61
CA MET A 1 21.08 6.96 -3.05
C MET A 1 20.20 8.08 -3.56
N SER A 2 19.03 7.76 -4.10
CA SER A 2 18.15 8.77 -4.68
C SER A 2 17.50 9.63 -3.61
N ASP A 3 17.72 10.94 -3.62
CA ASP A 3 16.99 11.87 -2.77
C ASP A 3 15.49 11.81 -3.03
N PHE A 4 15.09 11.50 -4.29
CA PHE A 4 13.70 11.31 -4.68
C PHE A 4 13.02 10.19 -3.89
N LEU A 5 13.61 8.98 -3.86
CA LEU A 5 13.02 7.83 -3.17
C LEU A 5 12.84 8.08 -1.67
N ARG A 6 13.80 8.77 -1.05
CA ARG A 6 13.71 9.15 0.37
C ARG A 6 12.57 10.13 0.59
N HIS A 7 12.51 11.19 -0.21
CA HIS A 7 11.45 12.18 -0.13
C HIS A 7 10.06 11.56 -0.36
N PHE A 8 9.94 10.71 -1.38
CA PHE A 8 8.72 9.97 -1.68
C PHE A 8 8.31 9.10 -0.49
N GLY A 9 9.21 8.23 0.01
CA GLY A 9 8.89 7.32 1.11
C GLY A 9 8.51 8.05 2.40
N HIS A 10 9.20 9.14 2.74
CA HIS A 10 8.83 9.96 3.90
C HIS A 10 7.46 10.61 3.75
N THR A 11 7.17 11.19 2.59
CA THR A 11 5.87 11.83 2.34
C THR A 11 4.76 10.77 2.32
N PHE A 12 4.98 9.63 1.67
CA PHE A 12 4.05 8.50 1.64
C PHE A 12 3.75 7.97 3.05
N ALA A 13 4.77 7.86 3.92
CA ALA A 13 4.58 7.43 5.31
C ALA A 13 3.72 8.39 6.15
N THR A 14 3.61 9.67 5.73
CA THR A 14 2.75 10.65 6.41
C THR A 14 1.31 10.64 5.93
N LEU A 15 0.98 9.88 4.87
CA LEU A 15 -0.38 9.84 4.33
C LEU A 15 -1.37 9.31 5.37
N ASP A 16 -2.49 10.02 5.49
CA ASP A 16 -3.64 9.69 6.29
C ASP A 16 -4.92 10.16 5.61
N LYS A 17 -6.08 9.92 6.25
CA LYS A 17 -7.39 10.33 5.71
C LYS A 17 -7.59 11.84 5.55
N HIS A 18 -6.77 12.68 6.18
CA HIS A 18 -6.91 14.14 6.19
C HIS A 18 -5.97 14.82 5.18
N ASN A 19 -4.91 14.15 4.74
CA ASN A 19 -3.89 14.73 3.87
C ASN A 19 -3.73 14.02 2.51
N LEU A 20 -4.76 13.32 2.03
CA LEU A 20 -4.74 12.64 0.72
C LEU A 20 -4.46 13.57 -0.47
N HIS A 21 -4.62 14.88 -0.32
CA HIS A 21 -4.17 15.87 -1.32
C HIS A 21 -2.67 15.77 -1.63
N LEU A 22 -1.84 15.21 -0.74
CA LEU A 22 -0.43 14.97 -0.99
C LEU A 22 -0.19 13.95 -2.12
N LEU A 23 -1.18 13.11 -2.46
CA LEU A 23 -1.09 12.21 -3.60
C LEU A 23 -0.81 12.96 -4.91
N ASP A 24 -1.35 14.18 -5.05
CA ASP A 24 -1.15 15.05 -6.21
C ASP A 24 0.31 15.48 -6.36
N SER A 25 1.07 15.51 -5.26
CA SER A 25 2.49 15.84 -5.28
C SER A 25 3.38 14.63 -5.59
N LEU A 26 2.90 13.42 -5.27
CA LEU A 26 3.66 12.17 -5.38
C LEU A 26 3.48 11.49 -6.73
N TYR A 27 2.27 11.55 -7.28
CA TYR A 27 1.86 10.76 -8.44
C TYR A 27 1.54 11.62 -9.66
N SER A 28 1.81 11.09 -10.84
CA SER A 28 1.35 11.68 -12.11
C SER A 28 -0.13 11.37 -12.34
N ASP A 29 -0.76 12.14 -13.22
CA ASP A 29 -2.18 11.99 -13.54
C ASP A 29 -2.51 10.61 -14.16
N ASP A 30 -1.53 10.01 -14.84
CA ASP A 30 -1.57 8.71 -15.51
C ASP A 30 -1.01 7.54 -14.68
N ILE A 31 -0.90 7.70 -13.36
CA ILE A 31 -0.39 6.68 -12.44
C ILE A 31 -1.07 5.31 -12.64
N VAL A 32 -0.26 4.27 -12.77
CA VAL A 32 -0.69 2.87 -12.60
C VAL A 32 -0.19 2.37 -11.25
N PHE A 33 -1.12 2.21 -10.31
CA PHE A 33 -0.86 1.64 -8.99
C PHE A 33 -1.32 0.18 -8.97
N ALA A 34 -0.48 -0.73 -8.50
CA ALA A 34 -0.81 -2.14 -8.38
C ALA A 34 -0.31 -2.70 -7.05
N ASP A 35 -1.18 -3.43 -6.34
CA ASP A 35 -0.81 -4.28 -5.22
C ASP A 35 -1.27 -5.72 -5.51
N PRO A 36 -0.99 -6.71 -4.64
CA PRO A 36 -1.40 -8.09 -4.88
C PRO A 36 -2.91 -8.33 -5.00
N LEU A 37 -3.76 -7.35 -4.61
CA LEU A 37 -5.22 -7.47 -4.55
C LEU A 37 -5.93 -6.61 -5.60
N HIS A 38 -5.38 -5.44 -5.93
CA HIS A 38 -6.00 -4.44 -6.79
C HIS A 38 -5.01 -3.78 -7.74
N GLU A 39 -5.52 -3.38 -8.91
CA GLU A 39 -4.85 -2.48 -9.84
C GLU A 39 -5.73 -1.25 -10.07
N VAL A 40 -5.13 -0.07 -10.00
CA VAL A 40 -5.80 1.23 -10.06
C VAL A 40 -5.11 2.10 -11.10
N HIS A 41 -5.91 2.71 -11.96
CA HIS A 41 -5.44 3.52 -13.09
C HIS A 41 -5.93 4.95 -12.96
N GLY A 42 -4.97 5.88 -13.01
CA GLY A 42 -5.20 7.31 -12.95
C GLY A 42 -5.32 7.87 -11.54
N LEU A 43 -4.91 9.13 -11.39
CA LEU A 43 -4.89 9.82 -10.10
C LEU A 43 -6.27 9.92 -9.42
N PRO A 44 -7.40 10.19 -10.12
CA PRO A 44 -8.72 10.25 -9.49
C PRO A 44 -9.13 8.93 -8.83
N GLU A 45 -8.88 7.80 -9.48
CA GLU A 45 -9.20 6.48 -8.92
C GLU A 45 -8.24 6.13 -7.78
N LEU A 46 -6.99 6.57 -7.84
CA LEU A 46 -6.03 6.42 -6.75
C LEU A 46 -6.51 7.14 -5.48
N HIS A 47 -6.99 8.37 -5.62
CA HIS A 47 -7.61 9.11 -4.50
C HIS A 47 -8.77 8.34 -3.88
N ARG A 48 -9.68 7.82 -4.72
CA ARG A 48 -10.84 7.05 -4.26
C ARG A 48 -10.41 5.78 -3.53
N TYR A 49 -9.40 5.09 -4.05
CA TYR A 49 -8.83 3.89 -3.45
C TYR A 49 -8.25 4.17 -2.06
N PHE A 50 -7.36 5.16 -1.95
CA PHE A 50 -6.73 5.53 -0.68
C PHE A 50 -7.74 6.08 0.34
N ALA A 51 -8.73 6.85 -0.09
CA ALA A 51 -9.82 7.29 0.80
C ALA A 51 -10.59 6.12 1.42
N GLN A 52 -10.89 5.08 0.62
CA GLN A 52 -11.53 3.86 1.12
C GLN A 52 -10.62 3.08 2.06
N LEU A 53 -9.34 2.93 1.71
CA LEU A 53 -8.35 2.24 2.53
C LEU A 53 -8.23 2.89 3.93
N TYR A 54 -8.01 4.21 3.99
CA TYR A 54 -7.85 4.93 5.25
C TYR A 54 -9.14 5.14 6.05
N SER A 55 -10.32 5.04 5.41
CA SER A 55 -11.60 5.08 6.15
C SER A 55 -11.81 3.85 7.05
N ASN A 56 -11.18 2.72 6.71
CA ASN A 56 -11.44 1.42 7.33
C ASN A 56 -10.31 0.91 8.23
N VAL A 57 -9.18 1.62 8.29
CA VAL A 57 -8.01 1.21 9.09
C VAL A 57 -7.81 2.18 10.25
N ASN A 58 -7.79 1.63 11.48
CA ASN A 58 -7.64 2.43 12.70
C ASN A 58 -6.21 2.98 12.87
N GLN A 59 -5.22 2.22 12.41
CA GLN A 59 -3.81 2.61 12.44
C GLN A 59 -3.10 1.92 11.29
N LEU A 60 -2.47 2.71 10.40
CA LEU A 60 -1.66 2.25 9.27
C LEU A 60 -0.39 3.12 9.25
N SER A 61 0.78 2.50 9.30
CA SER A 61 2.05 3.21 9.16
C SER A 61 3.06 2.37 8.39
N PHE A 62 3.97 3.04 7.68
CA PHE A 62 5.03 2.41 6.90
C PHE A 62 6.41 2.80 7.45
N ASP A 63 7.18 1.81 7.84
CA ASP A 63 8.58 1.97 8.27
C ASP A 63 9.51 1.65 7.10
N PHE A 64 9.93 2.68 6.37
CA PHE A 64 10.88 2.54 5.27
C PHE A 64 12.32 2.39 5.78
N HIS A 65 13.00 1.33 5.36
CA HIS A 65 14.37 1.02 5.80
C HIS A 65 15.32 0.69 4.63
N GLY A 66 14.85 0.73 3.39
CA GLY A 66 15.68 0.59 2.19
C GLY A 66 15.19 1.48 1.06
N PHE A 67 16.13 2.10 0.35
CA PHE A 67 15.89 3.03 -0.75
C PHE A 67 16.93 2.79 -1.85
N ASP A 68 16.62 1.92 -2.80
CA ASP A 68 17.58 1.45 -3.79
C ASP A 68 17.16 1.90 -5.18
N GLN A 69 17.89 2.86 -5.72
CA GLN A 69 17.72 3.27 -7.10
C GLN A 69 18.43 2.26 -8.00
N THR A 70 17.69 1.65 -8.93
CA THR A 70 18.22 0.65 -9.86
C THR A 70 18.63 1.27 -11.18
N ALA A 71 17.92 2.33 -11.60
CA ALA A 71 18.25 3.13 -12.77
C ALA A 71 17.77 4.57 -12.58
N GLU A 72 18.08 5.45 -13.53
CA GLU A 72 17.49 6.79 -13.54
C GLU A 72 15.97 6.68 -13.70
N GLY A 73 15.21 7.29 -12.77
CA GLY A 73 13.74 7.21 -12.79
C GLY A 73 13.17 5.85 -12.36
N GLU A 74 13.96 4.94 -11.77
CA GLU A 74 13.49 3.61 -11.35
C GLU A 74 14.18 3.12 -10.07
N GLY A 75 13.42 2.47 -9.19
CA GLY A 75 13.97 1.97 -7.94
C GLY A 75 12.97 1.28 -7.04
N TYR A 76 13.49 0.78 -5.92
CA TYR A 76 12.75 0.01 -4.94
C TYR A 76 12.78 0.68 -3.56
N LEU A 77 11.66 0.56 -2.86
CA LEU A 77 11.54 0.87 -1.45
C LEU A 77 11.35 -0.42 -0.67
N ARG A 78 12.10 -0.64 0.40
CA ARG A 78 11.84 -1.71 1.37
C ARG A 78 11.20 -1.13 2.61
N TRP A 79 10.11 -1.75 3.05
CA TRP A 79 9.30 -1.23 4.12
C TRP A 79 8.70 -2.32 5.00
N THR A 80 8.28 -1.92 6.19
CA THR A 80 7.41 -2.72 7.05
C THR A 80 6.12 -1.94 7.30
N MET A 81 5.00 -2.50 6.86
CA MET A 81 3.67 -1.95 7.12
C MET A 81 3.21 -2.44 8.48
N ASN A 82 2.87 -1.51 9.34
CA ASN A 82 2.30 -1.79 10.65
C ASN A 82 0.83 -1.38 10.62
N PHE A 83 -0.08 -2.28 10.96
CA PHE A 83 -1.48 -1.92 11.05
C PHE A 83 -2.21 -2.63 12.17
N ARG A 84 -3.26 -1.98 12.68
CA ARG A 84 -4.18 -2.55 13.67
C ARG A 84 -5.58 -2.54 13.10
N HIS A 85 -6.24 -3.69 13.16
CA HIS A 85 -7.64 -3.81 12.81
C HIS A 85 -8.40 -4.51 13.96
N PRO A 86 -9.48 -3.92 14.50
CA PRO A 86 -10.18 -4.45 15.69
C PRO A 86 -10.67 -5.89 15.55
N ARG A 87 -10.93 -6.33 14.32
CA ARG A 87 -11.42 -7.69 14.02
C ARG A 87 -10.31 -8.69 13.68
N LEU A 88 -9.04 -8.28 13.63
CA LEU A 88 -7.90 -9.11 13.25
C LEU A 88 -6.95 -9.26 14.44
N ALA A 89 -6.40 -10.47 14.63
CA ALA A 89 -5.43 -10.76 15.71
C ALA A 89 -5.83 -10.22 17.11
N GLY A 90 -7.13 -10.13 17.42
CA GLY A 90 -7.60 -9.55 18.69
C GLY A 90 -7.32 -8.05 18.88
N GLY A 91 -7.04 -7.30 17.81
CA GLY A 91 -6.63 -5.90 17.87
C GLY A 91 -5.13 -5.67 18.04
N GLU A 92 -4.32 -6.73 18.02
CA GLU A 92 -2.87 -6.64 18.06
C GLU A 92 -2.26 -5.97 16.82
N LEU A 93 -1.03 -5.49 16.98
CA LEU A 93 -0.27 -4.89 15.89
C LEU A 93 0.21 -5.98 14.93
N ILE A 94 -0.22 -5.89 13.67
CA ILE A 94 0.23 -6.75 12.58
C ILE A 94 1.36 -6.05 11.84
N ARG A 95 2.43 -6.79 11.53
CA ARG A 95 3.58 -6.30 10.78
C ARG A 95 3.75 -7.10 9.50
N VAL A 96 3.86 -6.41 8.38
CA VAL A 96 3.99 -7.02 7.06
C VAL A 96 5.20 -6.43 6.38
N GLN A 97 6.13 -7.28 5.99
CA GLN A 97 7.27 -6.87 5.19
C GLN A 97 6.89 -6.83 3.71
N GLY A 98 7.38 -5.82 3.02
CA GLY A 98 7.14 -5.65 1.60
C GLY A 98 8.18 -4.77 0.93
N CYS A 99 8.04 -4.66 -0.38
CA CYS A 99 8.76 -3.68 -1.16
C CYS A 99 7.87 -3.07 -2.24
N SER A 100 8.12 -1.80 -2.54
CA SER A 100 7.49 -1.10 -3.66
C SER A 100 8.49 -0.94 -4.78
N HIS A 101 8.09 -1.25 -6.00
CA HIS A 101 8.80 -0.89 -7.22
C HIS A 101 8.19 0.38 -7.80
N LEU A 102 9.01 1.39 -7.99
CA LEU A 102 8.59 2.71 -8.45
C LEU A 102 9.28 3.06 -9.76
N MET A 103 8.52 3.65 -10.68
CA MET A 103 9.04 4.36 -11.83
C MET A 103 8.54 5.80 -11.82
N TRP A 104 9.45 6.75 -12.05
CA TRP A 104 9.17 8.17 -11.97
C TRP A 104 9.90 8.98 -13.05
N HIS A 105 9.38 10.18 -13.28
CA HIS A 105 10.09 11.26 -13.98
C HIS A 105 10.28 12.41 -13.00
N ALA A 106 9.32 13.34 -12.96
CA ALA A 106 9.17 14.30 -11.86
C ALA A 106 8.27 13.76 -10.73
N LYS A 107 7.30 12.91 -11.09
CA LYS A 107 6.38 12.21 -10.18
C LYS A 107 6.32 10.74 -10.54
N VAL A 108 5.81 9.92 -9.64
CA VAL A 108 5.65 8.48 -9.84
C VAL A 108 4.49 8.23 -10.82
N TYR A 109 4.77 7.52 -11.91
CA TYR A 109 3.76 7.11 -12.90
C TYR A 109 3.49 5.60 -12.88
N ARG A 110 4.36 4.81 -12.23
CA ARG A 110 4.09 3.41 -11.89
C ARG A 110 4.52 3.12 -10.47
N HIS A 111 3.61 2.50 -9.73
CA HIS A 111 3.86 2.05 -8.37
C HIS A 111 3.35 0.63 -8.25
N ARG A 112 4.23 -0.31 -7.93
CA ARG A 112 3.84 -1.69 -7.69
C ARG A 112 4.31 -2.17 -6.32
N ASP A 113 3.37 -2.54 -5.48
CA ASP A 113 3.62 -3.13 -4.18
C ASP A 113 3.72 -4.64 -4.25
N TYR A 114 4.79 -5.17 -3.66
CA TYR A 114 5.04 -6.58 -3.45
C TYR A 114 5.08 -6.83 -1.95
N PHE A 115 4.05 -7.46 -1.43
CA PHE A 115 4.02 -7.98 -0.07
C PHE A 115 3.27 -9.30 -0.04
N ASP A 116 3.54 -10.12 0.97
CA ASP A 116 2.87 -11.39 1.11
C ASP A 116 1.46 -11.19 1.70
N ALA A 117 0.48 -10.98 0.81
CA ALA A 117 -0.93 -10.96 1.16
C ALA A 117 -1.40 -12.31 1.73
N GLY A 118 -0.73 -13.42 1.36
CA GLY A 118 -0.96 -14.73 1.92
C GLY A 118 -0.59 -14.78 3.39
N ALA A 119 0.62 -14.42 3.79
CA ALA A 119 1.01 -14.34 5.20
C ALA A 119 0.09 -13.40 6.01
N LEU A 120 -0.30 -12.26 5.42
CA LEU A 120 -1.23 -11.29 6.01
C LEU A 120 -2.64 -11.89 6.25
N LEU A 121 -3.13 -12.71 5.32
CA LEU A 121 -4.44 -13.37 5.39
C LEU A 121 -4.41 -14.71 6.15
N TYR A 122 -3.30 -15.45 6.16
CA TYR A 122 -3.20 -16.78 6.77
C TYR A 122 -2.73 -16.72 8.24
N GLU A 123 -1.85 -15.80 8.61
CA GLU A 123 -1.26 -15.77 9.97
C GLU A 123 -2.11 -14.98 10.98
N HIS A 124 -2.93 -14.03 10.54
CA HIS A 124 -3.68 -13.12 11.43
C HIS A 124 -5.21 -13.18 11.29
N LEU A 125 -5.71 -14.10 10.45
CA LEU A 125 -7.12 -14.41 10.31
C LEU A 125 -7.38 -15.92 10.47
N PRO A 126 -7.68 -16.39 11.70
CA PRO A 126 -8.25 -17.72 11.90
C PRO A 126 -9.66 -17.88 11.28
N VAL A 127 -10.22 -16.82 10.66
CA VAL A 127 -11.64 -16.69 10.33
C VAL A 127 -11.92 -16.73 8.81
N LEU A 128 -10.89 -16.76 7.96
CA LEU A 128 -11.07 -16.78 6.50
C LEU A 128 -11.51 -18.13 5.92
N GLY A 129 -11.66 -19.19 6.73
CA GLY A 129 -12.41 -20.38 6.31
C GLY A 129 -13.88 -20.06 6.04
N GLY A 130 -14.48 -19.17 6.84
CA GLY A 130 -15.90 -18.82 6.77
C GLY A 130 -16.25 -17.78 5.71
N VAL A 131 -15.42 -16.75 5.55
CA VAL A 131 -15.69 -15.62 4.62
C VAL A 131 -15.48 -16.01 3.16
N ILE A 132 -14.45 -16.81 2.86
CA ILE A 132 -14.23 -17.36 1.52
C ILE A 132 -15.34 -18.37 1.18
N SER A 133 -15.80 -19.19 2.14
CA SER A 133 -16.98 -20.05 1.96
C SER A 133 -18.25 -19.24 1.70
N TRP A 134 -18.45 -18.12 2.40
CA TRP A 134 -19.62 -17.25 2.24
C TRP A 134 -19.63 -16.54 0.89
N LEU A 135 -18.46 -16.09 0.39
CA LEU A 135 -18.32 -15.50 -0.94
C LEU A 135 -18.53 -16.54 -2.06
N LYS A 136 -17.99 -17.76 -1.90
CA LYS A 136 -18.23 -18.86 -2.86
C LYS A 136 -19.70 -19.31 -2.92
N ARG A 137 -20.44 -19.24 -1.80
CA ARG A 137 -21.88 -19.58 -1.74
C ARG A 137 -22.79 -18.54 -2.39
N ARG A 138 -22.29 -17.35 -2.69
CA ARG A 138 -23.08 -16.25 -3.28
C ARG A 138 -22.82 -16.05 -4.77
N MET A 139 -21.83 -16.78 -5.32
CA MET A 139 -21.53 -16.87 -6.74
C MET A 139 -21.96 -18.22 -7.35
N GLY A 140 -22.84 -18.94 -6.65
CA GLY A 140 -23.54 -20.13 -7.12
C GLY A 140 -25.02 -20.04 -6.78
#